data_AF-A0AA43FA14-F1
#
_entry.id   AF-A0AA43FA14-F1
#
_cell.length_a   1.000
_cell.length_b   1.000
_cell.length_c   1.000
_cell.angle_alpha   90.00
_cell.angle_beta   90.00
_cell.angle_gamma   90.00
#
_symmetry.space_group_name_H-M   'P 1'
#
loop_
_entity.id
_entity.type
_entity.pdbx_description
1 polymer ?
#
loop_
_entity_poly.entity_id
_entity_poly.type
_entity_poly.pdbx_seq_one_letter_code
_entity_poly.pdbx_strand_id
1 'polypeptide(L)' 'MHIRISQGLDLPISGKPEQRVHVAKPVRHVGVFGVDHIDLKPAMLVAEGDKVKLGQALFEHKKLPGVRI' A
#
# COMPACT_ATOMS: atom_id res chain seq x y z
N MET A 1 -38.94 -2.61 5.52
CA MET A 1 -37.73 -3.36 5.89
C MET A 1 -37.08 -3.86 4.60
N HIS A 2 -36.05 -3.16 4.10
CA HIS A 2 -35.42 -3.49 2.81
C HIS A 2 -34.18 -4.36 3.06
N ILE A 3 -34.22 -5.62 2.63
CA ILE A 3 -33.07 -6.53 2.66
C ILE A 3 -32.30 -6.32 1.35
N ARG A 4 -31.07 -5.80 1.42
CA ARG A 4 -30.15 -5.77 0.28
C ARG A 4 -29.59 -7.17 0.08
N ILE A 5 -30.02 -7.86 -0.97
CA ILE A 5 -29.46 -9.14 -1.39
C ILE A 5 -28.38 -8.84 -2.44
N SER A 6 -27.11 -8.97 -2.08
CA SER A 6 -25.98 -8.97 -3.02
C SER A 6 -25.82 -10.39 -3.58
N GLN A 7 -26.01 -10.55 -4.90
CA GLN A 7 -25.74 -11.79 -5.62
C GLN A 7 -24.21 -11.99 -5.71
N GLY A 8 -23.61 -12.47 -4.62
CA GLY A 8 -22.20 -12.86 -4.59
C GLY A 8 -22.04 -14.33 -4.95
N LEU A 9 -21.04 -14.66 -5.77
CA LEU A 9 -20.60 -16.04 -6.02
C LEU A 9 -19.54 -16.39 -4.97
N ASP A 10 -19.81 -17.41 -4.14
CA ASP A 10 -18.79 -17.96 -3.25
C ASP A 10 -17.73 -18.69 -4.08
N LEU A 11 -16.58 -18.04 -4.28
CA LEU A 11 -15.47 -18.62 -5.01
C LEU A 11 -14.82 -19.72 -4.15
N PRO A 12 -14.72 -20.98 -4.62
CA PRO A 12 -14.09 -22.07 -3.87
C PRO A 12 -12.56 -21.94 -3.90
N ILE A 13 -12.01 -21.01 -3.12
CA ILE A 13 -10.57 -20.80 -2.99
C ILE A 13 -10.04 -21.63 -1.82
N SER A 14 -9.23 -22.65 -2.11
CA SER A 14 -8.47 -23.41 -1.12
C SER A 14 -7.27 -22.60 -0.61
N GLY A 15 -6.83 -22.84 0.63
CA GLY A 15 -5.65 -22.18 1.21
C GLY A 15 -5.95 -20.96 2.08
N LYS A 16 -7.11 -20.92 2.75
CA LYS A 16 -7.42 -19.88 3.74
C LYS A 16 -6.33 -19.86 4.81
N PRO A 17 -5.75 -18.68 5.14
CA PRO A 17 -4.73 -18.58 6.17
C PRO A 17 -5.32 -18.84 7.55
N GLU A 18 -4.52 -19.45 8.43
CA GLU A 18 -4.87 -19.54 9.85
C GLU A 18 -5.03 -18.13 10.43
N GLN A 19 -6.11 -17.92 11.20
CA GLN A 19 -6.40 -16.63 11.84
C GLN A 19 -5.58 -16.49 13.13
N ARG A 20 -4.25 -16.53 13.00
CA ARG A 20 -3.29 -16.40 14.10
C ARG A 20 -2.11 -15.52 13.68
N VAL A 21 -1.73 -14.60 14.56
CA VAL A 21 -0.55 -13.74 14.34
C VAL A 21 0.69 -14.47 14.87
N HIS A 22 1.72 -14.57 14.03
CA HIS A 22 3.02 -15.14 14.37
C HIS A 22 4.12 -14.08 14.27
N VAL A 23 5.24 -14.33 14.94
CA VAL A 23 6.43 -13.50 14.80
C VAL A 23 7.00 -13.69 13.39
N ALA A 24 7.05 -12.61 12.61
CA ALA A 24 7.63 -12.61 11.27
C ALA A 24 9.15 -12.60 11.31
N LYS A 25 9.77 -12.98 10.18
CA LYS A 25 11.22 -12.82 10.00
C LYS A 25 11.61 -11.34 9.96
N PRO A 26 12.82 -10.96 10.42
CA PRO A 26 13.28 -9.57 10.34
C PRO A 26 13.32 -9.03 8.91
N VAL A 27 12.79 -7.82 8.70
CA VAL A 27 12.80 -7.12 7.41
C VAL A 27 13.91 -6.06 7.42
N ARG A 28 14.74 -6.04 6.37
CA ARG A 28 15.88 -5.10 6.24
C ARG A 28 15.60 -3.93 5.31
N HIS A 29 14.71 -4.13 4.34
CA HIS A 29 14.41 -3.15 3.29
C HIS A 29 12.90 -3.08 3.12
N VAL A 30 12.41 -1.87 2.95
CA VAL A 30 11.01 -1.57 2.67
C VAL A 30 10.97 -0.65 1.46
N GLY A 31 9.86 -0.69 0.73
CA GLY A 31 9.65 0.16 -0.43
C GLY A 31 8.19 0.53 -0.54
N VAL A 32 7.93 1.65 -1.20
CA VAL A 32 6.58 2.08 -1.54
C VAL A 32 6.40 1.93 -3.04
N PHE A 33 5.30 1.32 -3.45
CA PHE A 33 4.99 1.12 -4.86
C PHE A 33 4.07 2.23 -5.35
N GLY A 34 4.50 2.91 -6.41
CA GLY A 34 3.69 3.96 -7.04
C GLY A 34 2.37 3.43 -7.60
N VAL A 35 2.32 2.16 -8.00
CA VAL A 35 1.11 1.52 -8.54
C VAL A 35 -0.01 1.34 -7.53
N ASP A 36 0.30 1.39 -6.23
CA ASP A 36 -0.71 1.34 -5.17
C ASP A 36 -1.52 2.66 -5.10
N HIS A 37 -1.07 3.69 -5.82
CA HIS A 37 -1.65 5.02 -5.85
C HIS A 37 -2.20 5.30 -7.26
N ILE A 38 -3.53 5.30 -7.38
CA ILE A 38 -4.22 5.51 -8.66
C ILE A 38 -3.79 6.84 -9.28
N ASP A 39 -3.42 6.80 -10.56
CA ASP A 39 -3.02 7.97 -11.38
C ASP A 39 -1.81 8.76 -10.87
N LEU A 40 -1.03 8.19 -9.95
CA LEU A 40 0.15 8.82 -9.39
C LEU A 40 1.14 9.26 -10.47
N LYS A 41 1.45 10.55 -10.46
CA LYS A 41 2.60 11.13 -11.17
C LYS A 41 3.61 11.59 -10.13
N PRO A 42 4.66 10.80 -9.84
CA PRO A 42 5.59 11.11 -8.77
C PRO A 42 6.52 12.26 -9.16
N ALA A 43 6.73 13.18 -8.22
CA ALA A 43 7.87 14.06 -8.16
C ALA A 43 8.78 13.55 -7.04
N MET A 44 9.96 13.05 -7.39
CA MET A 44 10.91 12.53 -6.42
C MET A 44 11.44 13.65 -5.53
N LEU A 45 11.40 13.45 -4.22
CA LEU A 45 11.96 14.35 -3.20
C LEU A 45 13.28 13.83 -2.64
N VAL A 46 13.65 12.60 -2.99
CA VAL A 46 14.89 11.92 -2.59
C VAL A 46 15.57 11.31 -3.81
N ALA A 47 16.86 11.07 -3.69
CA ALA A 47 17.69 10.38 -4.68
C ALA A 47 18.31 9.10 -4.10
N GLU A 48 18.86 8.27 -4.98
CA GLU A 48 19.63 7.10 -4.56
C GLU A 48 20.82 7.50 -3.69
N GLY A 49 21.00 6.79 -2.57
CA GLY A 49 22.04 7.09 -1.58
C GLY A 49 21.61 8.05 -0.46
N ASP A 50 20.46 8.71 -0.59
CA ASP A 50 19.94 9.57 0.47
C ASP A 50 19.54 8.76 1.71
N LYS A 51 19.87 9.30 2.89
CA LYS A 51 19.38 8.78 4.17
C LYS A 51 18.04 9.41 4.49
N VAL A 52 17.01 8.57 4.64
CA VAL A 52 15.64 9.01 4.96
C VAL A 52 15.27 8.66 6.40
N LYS A 53 14.36 9.44 6.99
CA LYS A 53 13.80 9.21 8.34
C LYS A 53 12.37 8.68 8.24
N LEU A 54 11.90 8.06 9.31
CA LEU A 54 10.49 7.65 9.41
C LEU A 54 9.58 8.90 9.35
N GLY A 55 8.60 8.87 8.46
CA GLY A 55 7.70 10.00 8.19
C GLY A 55 8.23 11.05 7.21
N GLN A 56 9.43 10.85 6.66
CA GLN A 56 9.94 11.70 5.58
C GLN A 56 9.31 11.29 4.25
N ALA A 57 8.80 12.28 3.51
CA ALA A 57 8.28 12.06 2.17
C ALA A 57 9.40 11.70 1.17
N LEU A 58 9.15 10.66 0.38
CA LEU A 58 9.99 10.17 -0.71
C LEU A 58 9.58 10.80 -2.05
N PHE A 59 8.29 10.98 -2.28
CA PHE A 59 7.76 11.63 -3.49
C PHE A 59 6.41 12.33 -3.25
N GLU A 60 6.09 13.29 -4.11
CA GLU A 60 4.83 14.03 -4.09
C GLU A 60 4.03 13.78 -5.38
N HIS A 61 2.70 13.70 -5.27
CA HIS A 61 1.86 13.58 -6.45
C HIS A 61 1.73 14.93 -7.16
N LYS A 62 2.36 15.06 -8.34
CA LYS A 62 2.35 16.30 -9.14
C LYS A 62 0.96 16.89 -9.44
N LYS A 63 -0.08 16.05 -9.55
CA LYS A 63 -1.44 16.49 -9.85
C LYS A 63 -2.25 16.85 -8.60
N LEU A 64 -1.83 16.38 -7.43
CA LEU A 64 -2.49 16.60 -6.14
C LEU A 64 -1.47 17.14 -5.14
N PRO A 65 -1.14 18.45 -5.23
CA PRO A 65 -0.19 19.08 -4.31
C PRO A 65 -0.58 18.86 -2.85
N GLY A 66 0.39 18.49 -2.02
CA GLY A 66 0.18 18.16 -0.60
C GLY A 66 -0.03 16.68 -0.32
N VAL A 67 -0.31 15.84 -1.33
CA VAL A 67 -0.30 14.38 -1.18
C VAL A 67 1.14 13.88 -1.30
N ARG A 68 1.75 13.63 -0.15
CA ARG A 68 3.14 13.20 0.00
C ARG A 68 3.22 11.79 0.55
N ILE A 69 4.10 11.00 -0.04
CA ILE A 69 4.34 9.60 0.25
C ILE A 69 5.81 9.42 0.55
#